data_AF-A0A933Y7Z8-F1
#
_entry.id   AF-A0A933Y7Z8-F1
#
_cell.length_a   1.000
_cell.length_b   1.000
_cell.length_c   1.000
_cell.angle_alpha   90.00
_cell.angle_beta   90.00
_cell.angle_gamma   90.00
#
_symmetry.space_group_name_H-M   'P 1'
#
loop_
_entity.id
_entity.type
_entity.pdbx_description
1 polymer ?
#
loop_
_entity_poly.entity_id
_entity_poly.type
_entity_poly.pdbx_seq_one_letter_code
_entity_poly.pdbx_strand_id
1 'polypeptide(L)'
;MSSHDSDMQAPVAGSVFRPEFEKLRHMETFTDAMFNRIVAMQQREHPAWDASRPFEERIRDLPLHALIFSNPDRDPARFAHTVAPFYPLRGELHQLAYCIRQLGEQPRVLDLHPGNGFIGSLLAREGVAVTGLRQPGGKPNQIAEFHDPFCYQFRDGTLADIGEEFDVVFSAWMPAGVNVTPQIIQRRPKLIIFIHTDHVDTASGLPQTGTPQAFRELPADYALIAEWSITRPDNLLHEVWADLTPSIEELRHVKVYAATPFHGIDVRPAPFDSGLYDWEYELDMALTALQAKQALRAQGFPV
;
A
#
# COMPACT_ATOMS: atom_id res chain seq x y z
N MET A 1 5.96 66.50 -17.07
CA MET A 1 6.50 66.46 -15.70
C MET A 1 5.38 65.87 -14.84
N SER A 2 5.43 64.66 -14.26
CA SER A 2 6.48 63.67 -14.04
C SER A 2 5.80 62.29 -13.87
N SER A 3 6.46 61.23 -14.38
CA SER A 3 6.50 59.80 -13.99
C SER A 3 5.44 59.29 -12.98
N HIS A 4 4.62 58.26 -13.24
CA HIS A 4 4.93 56.87 -13.62
C HIS A 4 6.16 56.32 -12.88
N ASP A 5 5.97 55.88 -11.63
CA ASP A 5 6.80 54.85 -11.03
C ASP A 5 5.96 53.59 -10.81
N SER A 6 6.07 52.74 -11.82
CA SER A 6 5.88 51.31 -11.74
C SER A 6 6.91 50.74 -10.77
N ASP A 7 6.50 50.43 -9.55
CA ASP A 7 7.25 49.53 -8.67
C ASP A 7 7.14 48.09 -9.23
N MET A 8 7.87 47.86 -10.33
CA MET A 8 8.40 46.55 -10.66
C MET A 8 9.47 46.27 -9.61
N GLN A 9 9.08 45.62 -8.52
CA GLN A 9 10.06 44.97 -7.65
C GLN A 9 10.83 43.98 -8.50
N ALA A 10 12.11 44.31 -8.71
CA ALA A 10 13.10 43.45 -9.32
C ALA A 10 13.09 42.06 -8.66
N PRO A 11 13.41 41.00 -9.41
CA PRO A 11 13.51 39.66 -8.83
C PRO A 11 14.54 39.70 -7.70
N VAL A 12 14.12 39.27 -6.51
CA VAL A 12 15.00 39.10 -5.36
C VAL A 12 16.09 38.10 -5.78
N ALA A 13 17.26 38.63 -6.11
CA ALA A 13 18.48 37.88 -6.29
C ALA A 13 18.77 37.16 -4.98
N GLY A 14 18.66 35.83 -5.00
CA GLY A 14 18.81 35.00 -3.81
C GLY A 14 17.63 34.07 -3.54
N SER A 15 16.94 33.57 -4.59
CA SER A 15 16.20 32.30 -4.46
C SER A 15 17.19 31.26 -3.96
N VAL A 16 17.15 30.98 -2.65
CA VAL A 16 17.87 29.87 -2.04
C VAL A 16 17.20 28.64 -2.61
N PHE A 17 17.71 28.20 -3.74
CA PHE A 17 17.33 26.94 -4.34
C PHE A 17 17.57 25.86 -3.29
N ARG A 18 16.49 25.23 -2.84
CA ARG A 18 16.50 24.21 -1.81
C ARG A 18 16.78 22.86 -2.48
N PRO A 19 17.92 22.20 -2.22
CA PRO A 19 18.30 20.96 -2.89
C PRO A 19 17.23 19.87 -2.79
N GLU A 20 16.46 19.84 -1.71
CA GLU A 20 15.35 18.91 -1.50
C GLU A 20 14.23 19.03 -2.56
N PHE A 21 14.14 20.16 -3.27
CA PHE A 21 13.11 20.43 -4.30
C PHE A 21 13.62 20.29 -5.74
N GLU A 22 14.87 19.84 -5.98
CA GLU A 22 15.45 19.74 -7.34
C GLU A 22 14.59 18.91 -8.28
N LYS A 23 14.04 17.80 -7.80
CA LYS A 23 13.19 16.92 -8.61
C LYS A 23 11.96 17.63 -9.21
N LEU A 24 11.46 18.70 -8.56
CA LEU A 24 10.31 19.47 -9.03
C LEU A 24 10.61 20.25 -10.32
N ARG A 25 11.87 20.41 -10.72
CA ARG A 25 12.22 21.00 -12.02
C ARG A 25 11.74 20.15 -13.21
N HIS A 26 11.48 18.87 -12.99
CA HIS A 26 11.01 17.94 -13.99
C HIS A 26 9.49 17.69 -13.91
N MET A 27 8.77 18.51 -13.13
CA MET A 27 7.35 18.28 -12.83
C MET A 27 6.47 18.24 -14.08
N GLU A 28 6.72 19.08 -15.09
CA GLU A 28 5.91 19.12 -16.32
C GLU A 28 5.97 17.78 -17.07
N THR A 29 7.17 17.33 -17.43
CA THR A 29 7.37 16.04 -18.11
C THR A 29 6.89 14.86 -17.26
N PHE A 30 7.09 14.94 -15.94
CA PHE A 30 6.59 13.94 -15.00
C PHE A 30 5.05 13.85 -15.03
N THR A 31 4.39 15.01 -15.03
CA THR A 31 2.94 15.14 -15.02
C THR A 31 2.34 14.51 -16.27
N ASP A 32 2.86 14.85 -17.45
CA ASP A 32 2.37 14.29 -18.73
C ASP A 32 2.49 12.77 -18.76
N ALA A 33 3.63 12.22 -18.32
CA ALA A 33 3.85 10.78 -18.24
C ALA A 33 2.87 10.11 -17.26
N MET A 34 2.69 10.69 -16.06
CA MET A 34 1.75 10.20 -15.05
C MET A 34 0.30 10.17 -15.58
N PHE A 35 -0.18 11.26 -16.18
CA PHE A 35 -1.54 11.32 -16.74
C PHE A 35 -1.75 10.28 -17.84
N ASN A 36 -0.76 10.09 -18.73
CA ASN A 36 -0.83 9.05 -19.75
C ASN A 36 -0.95 7.65 -19.13
N ARG A 37 -0.22 7.36 -18.05
CA ARG A 37 -0.33 6.08 -17.32
C ARG A 37 -1.69 5.90 -16.66
N ILE A 38 -2.24 6.97 -16.06
CA ILE A 38 -3.60 6.96 -15.46
C ILE A 38 -4.65 6.67 -16.54
N VAL A 39 -4.60 7.36 -17.67
CA VAL A 39 -5.53 7.17 -18.79
C VAL A 39 -5.42 5.75 -19.35
N ALA A 40 -4.21 5.25 -19.60
CA ALA A 40 -3.99 3.88 -20.07
C ALA A 40 -4.55 2.83 -19.09
N MET A 41 -4.38 3.05 -17.78
CA MET A 41 -4.97 2.17 -16.77
C MET A 41 -6.49 2.21 -16.80
N GLN A 42 -7.09 3.39 -16.93
CA GLN A 42 -8.54 3.57 -16.97
C GLN A 42 -9.19 2.98 -18.22
N GLN A 43 -8.53 3.14 -19.36
CA GLN A 43 -8.96 2.61 -20.67
C GLN A 43 -8.62 1.13 -20.87
N ARG A 44 -8.01 0.49 -19.86
CA ARG A 44 -7.60 -0.93 -19.87
C ARG A 44 -6.53 -1.26 -20.91
N GLU A 45 -5.72 -0.29 -21.25
CA GLU A 45 -4.57 -0.42 -22.16
C GLU A 45 -3.28 -0.77 -21.40
N HIS A 46 -3.24 -0.53 -20.08
CA HIS A 46 -2.11 -0.87 -19.23
C HIS A 46 -1.93 -2.41 -19.11
N PRO A 47 -0.68 -2.94 -19.12
CA PRO A 47 -0.41 -4.38 -19.03
C PRO A 47 -1.02 -5.07 -17.80
N ALA A 48 -1.29 -4.35 -16.70
CA ALA A 48 -1.97 -4.88 -15.52
C ALA A 48 -3.27 -5.65 -15.83
N TRP A 49 -3.98 -5.27 -16.90
CA TRP A 49 -5.23 -5.91 -17.34
C TRP A 49 -5.03 -7.21 -18.13
N ASP A 50 -3.83 -7.45 -18.66
CA ASP A 50 -3.51 -8.61 -19.47
C ASP A 50 -2.85 -9.70 -18.61
N ALA A 51 -3.64 -10.69 -18.18
CA ALA A 51 -3.17 -11.80 -17.36
C ALA A 51 -2.15 -12.70 -18.07
N SER A 52 -1.99 -12.60 -19.39
CA SER A 52 -0.98 -13.35 -20.14
C SER A 52 0.43 -12.75 -20.02
N ARG A 53 0.54 -11.50 -19.55
CA ARG A 53 1.82 -10.82 -19.38
C ARG A 53 2.54 -11.26 -18.10
N PRO A 54 3.89 -11.31 -18.10
CA PRO A 54 4.67 -11.52 -16.88
C PRO A 54 4.33 -10.49 -15.80
N PHE A 55 4.30 -10.90 -14.52
CA PHE A 55 3.96 -10.00 -13.41
C PHE A 55 4.83 -8.74 -13.38
N GLU A 56 6.12 -8.85 -13.69
CA GLU A 56 7.03 -7.70 -13.78
C GLU A 56 6.60 -6.67 -14.83
N GLU A 57 6.11 -7.10 -16.00
CA GLU A 57 5.56 -6.19 -17.00
C GLU A 57 4.24 -5.57 -16.55
N ARG A 58 3.46 -6.30 -15.74
CA ARG A 58 2.13 -5.88 -15.28
C ARG A 58 2.18 -4.84 -14.16
N ILE A 59 3.24 -4.85 -13.35
CA ILE A 59 3.45 -3.87 -12.27
C ILE A 59 4.29 -2.67 -12.69
N ARG A 60 5.06 -2.80 -13.79
CA ARG A 60 5.83 -1.69 -14.36
C ARG A 60 4.89 -0.57 -14.77
N ASP A 61 5.27 0.66 -14.45
CA ASP A 61 4.50 1.87 -14.75
C ASP A 61 3.07 1.88 -14.18
N LEU A 62 2.79 1.03 -13.17
CA LEU A 62 1.49 1.05 -12.50
C LEU A 62 1.35 2.37 -11.73
N PRO A 63 0.36 3.23 -12.07
CA PRO A 63 0.26 4.55 -11.47
C PRO A 63 -0.22 4.47 -10.02
N LEU A 64 0.31 5.33 -9.15
CA LEU A 64 -0.11 5.45 -7.75
C LEU A 64 -1.62 5.73 -7.65
N HIS A 65 -2.16 6.49 -8.59
CA HIS A 65 -3.60 6.75 -8.67
C HIS A 65 -4.43 5.46 -8.69
N ALA A 66 -3.98 4.39 -9.36
CA ALA A 66 -4.71 3.11 -9.44
C ALA A 66 -4.61 2.27 -8.16
N LEU A 67 -3.73 2.66 -7.22
CA LEU A 67 -3.59 2.07 -5.89
C LEU A 67 -4.31 2.90 -4.81
N ILE A 68 -4.63 4.17 -5.09
CA ILE A 68 -5.45 5.03 -4.22
C ILE A 68 -6.93 4.92 -4.60
N PHE A 69 -7.23 4.80 -5.89
CA PHE A 69 -8.59 4.78 -6.42
C PHE A 69 -8.88 3.52 -7.22
N SER A 70 -10.09 3.00 -7.07
CA SER A 70 -10.61 2.01 -8.02
C SER A 70 -10.94 2.66 -9.35
N ASN A 71 -10.89 1.88 -10.43
CA ASN A 71 -11.24 2.32 -11.77
C ASN A 71 -12.68 2.88 -11.82
N PRO A 72 -12.97 3.96 -12.57
CA PRO A 72 -14.30 4.57 -12.59
C PRO A 72 -15.43 3.63 -13.03
N ASP A 73 -15.12 2.62 -13.84
CA ASP A 73 -16.07 1.62 -14.34
C ASP A 73 -16.25 0.43 -13.38
N ARG A 74 -15.59 0.42 -12.22
CA ARG A 74 -15.72 -0.65 -11.23
C ARG A 74 -17.11 -0.62 -10.60
N ASP A 75 -17.85 -1.72 -10.76
CA ASP A 75 -19.09 -1.97 -10.01
C ASP A 75 -18.78 -2.39 -8.55
N PRO A 76 -19.05 -1.55 -7.53
CA PRO A 76 -18.81 -1.85 -6.13
C PRO A 76 -19.83 -2.83 -5.54
N ALA A 77 -20.85 -3.30 -6.26
CA ALA A 77 -21.65 -4.44 -5.83
C ALA A 77 -20.96 -5.77 -6.18
N ARG A 78 -20.20 -5.80 -7.28
CA ARG A 78 -19.58 -7.02 -7.83
C ARG A 78 -18.12 -7.19 -7.46
N PHE A 79 -17.36 -6.10 -7.44
CA PHE A 79 -15.91 -6.12 -7.23
C PHE A 79 -15.49 -5.43 -5.93
N ALA A 80 -14.41 -5.93 -5.33
CA ALA A 80 -13.70 -5.29 -4.23
C ALA A 80 -12.92 -4.07 -4.75
N HIS A 81 -11.60 -4.13 -4.82
CA HIS A 81 -10.76 -3.07 -5.39
C HIS A 81 -10.40 -3.38 -6.84
N THR A 82 -9.94 -2.38 -7.60
CA THR A 82 -9.41 -2.65 -8.94
C THR A 82 -8.10 -3.43 -8.88
N VAL A 83 -7.10 -2.85 -8.20
CA VAL A 83 -5.79 -3.48 -8.00
C VAL A 83 -5.67 -3.98 -6.57
N ALA A 84 -5.60 -3.07 -5.61
CA ALA A 84 -5.28 -3.35 -4.23
C ALA A 84 -6.01 -2.37 -3.31
N PRO A 85 -6.14 -2.72 -2.02
CA PRO A 85 -6.77 -1.85 -1.04
C PRO A 85 -5.92 -0.66 -0.56
N PHE A 86 -4.61 -0.72 -0.76
CA PHE A 86 -3.65 0.33 -0.42
C PHE A 86 -2.44 0.21 -1.35
N TYR A 87 -1.60 1.25 -1.38
CA TYR A 87 -0.32 1.21 -2.08
C TYR A 87 0.77 0.58 -1.18
N PRO A 88 1.33 -0.58 -1.53
CA PRO A 88 2.40 -1.19 -0.73
C PRO A 88 3.72 -0.43 -0.95
N LEU A 89 4.52 -0.30 0.11
CA LEU A 89 5.87 0.28 0.04
C LEU A 89 6.90 -0.85 0.04
N ARG A 90 7.92 -0.75 -0.82
CA ARG A 90 8.90 -1.84 -0.93
C ARG A 90 9.72 -2.01 0.35
N GLY A 91 10.12 -0.90 0.98
CA GLY A 91 10.84 -0.93 2.26
C GLY A 91 10.03 -1.59 3.37
N GLU A 92 8.70 -1.41 3.38
CA GLU A 92 7.80 -2.07 4.34
C GLU A 92 7.73 -3.58 4.09
N LEU A 93 7.52 -4.00 2.84
CA LEU A 93 7.51 -5.42 2.49
C LEU A 93 8.84 -6.11 2.79
N HIS A 94 9.95 -5.39 2.57
CA HIS A 94 11.28 -5.86 2.91
C HIS A 94 11.46 -6.06 4.42
N GLN A 95 11.01 -5.10 5.23
CA GLN A 95 11.03 -5.21 6.69
C GLN A 95 10.17 -6.40 7.16
N LEU A 96 8.99 -6.61 6.59
CA LEU A 96 8.16 -7.77 6.90
C LEU A 96 8.86 -9.08 6.54
N ALA A 97 9.44 -9.19 5.34
CA ALA A 97 10.22 -10.35 4.94
C ALA A 97 11.43 -10.60 5.84
N TYR A 98 12.11 -9.54 6.31
CA TYR A 98 13.20 -9.63 7.28
C TYR A 98 12.74 -10.23 8.62
N CYS A 99 11.60 -9.79 9.17
CA CYS A 99 11.01 -10.40 10.37
C CYS A 99 10.67 -11.87 10.15
N ILE A 100 10.04 -12.20 9.02
CA ILE A 100 9.61 -13.57 8.69
C ILE A 100 10.80 -14.53 8.58
N ARG A 101 11.90 -14.12 7.95
CA ARG A 101 13.11 -14.96 7.77
C ARG A 101 13.80 -15.33 9.08
N GLN A 102 13.57 -14.61 10.17
CA GLN A 102 14.14 -14.94 11.48
C GLN A 102 13.49 -16.17 12.14
N LEU A 103 12.40 -16.70 11.56
CA LEU A 103 11.70 -17.89 12.06
C LEU A 103 12.37 -19.22 11.70
N GLY A 104 13.32 -19.23 10.78
CA GLY A 104 14.01 -20.42 10.30
C GLY A 104 14.41 -20.33 8.82
N GLU A 105 14.85 -21.45 8.24
CA GLU A 105 15.38 -21.49 6.88
C GLU A 105 14.33 -21.26 5.79
N GLN A 106 13.10 -21.75 5.98
CA GLN A 106 12.04 -21.69 4.97
C GLN A 106 10.66 -21.43 5.61
N PRO A 107 10.46 -20.24 6.21
CA PRO A 107 9.18 -19.89 6.81
C PRO A 107 8.08 -19.85 5.76
N ARG A 108 6.94 -20.46 6.09
CA ARG A 108 5.76 -20.52 5.23
C ARG A 108 4.75 -19.47 5.64
N VAL A 109 4.38 -18.61 4.70
CA VAL A 109 3.43 -17.51 4.91
C VAL A 109 2.08 -17.87 4.27
N LEU A 110 1.02 -17.81 5.05
CA LEU A 110 -0.35 -17.84 4.57
C LEU A 110 -0.87 -16.42 4.43
N ASP A 111 -1.09 -15.97 3.20
CA ASP A 111 -1.83 -14.75 2.89
C ASP A 111 -3.34 -15.04 2.94
N LEU A 112 -3.98 -14.69 4.06
CA LEU A 112 -5.32 -15.14 4.40
C LEU A 112 -6.43 -14.40 3.63
N HIS A 113 -6.16 -13.16 3.22
CA HIS A 113 -7.11 -12.32 2.50
C HIS A 113 -6.46 -11.79 1.21
N PRO A 114 -6.11 -12.68 0.28
CA PRO A 114 -5.13 -12.37 -0.76
C PRO A 114 -5.66 -11.44 -1.86
N GLY A 115 -6.98 -11.26 -1.96
CA GLY A 115 -7.60 -10.56 -3.10
C GLY A 115 -7.19 -11.21 -4.42
N ASN A 116 -6.60 -10.42 -5.31
CA ASN A 116 -6.02 -10.90 -6.58
C ASN A 116 -4.56 -11.36 -6.49
N GLY A 117 -3.96 -11.35 -5.29
CA GLY A 117 -2.61 -11.83 -5.00
C GLY A 117 -1.51 -10.78 -5.17
N PHE A 118 -1.85 -9.52 -5.46
CA PHE A 118 -0.88 -8.46 -5.73
C PHE A 118 0.07 -8.22 -4.56
N ILE A 119 -0.46 -7.90 -3.37
CA ILE A 119 0.36 -7.59 -2.19
C ILE A 119 1.18 -8.81 -1.76
N GLY A 120 0.55 -9.98 -1.70
CA GLY A 120 1.23 -11.22 -1.33
C GLY A 120 2.35 -11.61 -2.31
N SER A 121 2.21 -11.30 -3.60
CA SER A 121 3.26 -11.50 -4.60
C SER A 121 4.45 -10.56 -4.39
N LEU A 122 4.17 -9.29 -4.08
CA LEU A 122 5.24 -8.35 -3.76
C LEU A 122 6.01 -8.77 -2.50
N LEU A 123 5.31 -9.27 -1.48
CA LEU A 123 5.96 -9.86 -0.30
C LEU A 123 6.80 -11.09 -0.68
N ALA A 124 6.27 -11.98 -1.53
CA ALA A 124 6.99 -13.18 -1.96
C ALA A 124 8.29 -12.86 -2.72
N ARG A 125 8.29 -11.78 -3.53
CA ARG A 125 9.48 -11.27 -4.23
C ARG A 125 10.59 -10.79 -3.30
N GLU A 126 10.28 -10.50 -2.04
CA GLU A 126 11.28 -10.19 -1.01
C GLU A 126 11.90 -11.47 -0.41
N GLY A 127 11.62 -12.65 -0.97
CA GLY A 127 12.33 -13.91 -0.69
C GLY A 127 11.70 -14.76 0.41
N VAL A 128 10.38 -14.68 0.58
CA VAL A 128 9.61 -15.54 1.51
C VAL A 128 8.56 -16.36 0.74
N ALA A 129 8.28 -17.57 1.21
CA ALA A 129 7.31 -18.45 0.55
C ALA A 129 5.87 -18.05 0.96
N VAL A 130 5.10 -17.49 0.03
CA VAL A 130 3.74 -17.01 0.30
C VAL A 130 2.70 -17.81 -0.48
N THR A 131 1.65 -18.26 0.20
CA THR A 131 0.48 -18.90 -0.40
C THR A 131 -0.77 -18.12 -0.04
N GLY A 132 -1.54 -17.70 -1.03
CA GLY A 132 -2.82 -17.03 -0.87
C GLY A 132 -3.98 -18.00 -0.67
N LEU A 133 -4.79 -17.80 0.37
CA LEU A 133 -6.03 -18.57 0.58
C LEU A 133 -7.23 -17.87 -0.05
N ARG A 134 -7.72 -18.39 -1.18
CA ARG A 134 -8.98 -17.94 -1.79
C ARG A 134 -10.16 -18.57 -1.06
N GLN A 135 -10.81 -17.79 -0.22
CA GLN A 135 -11.99 -18.23 0.53
C GLN A 135 -13.26 -18.22 -0.34
N PRO A 136 -14.14 -19.22 -0.20
CA PRO A 136 -15.46 -19.21 -0.82
C PRO A 136 -16.25 -17.96 -0.42
N GLY A 137 -16.82 -17.25 -1.40
CA GLY A 137 -17.61 -16.04 -1.15
C GLY A 137 -16.80 -14.76 -0.94
N GLY A 138 -15.46 -14.83 -1.01
CA GLY A 138 -14.61 -13.64 -1.10
C GLY A 138 -14.94 -12.83 -2.35
N LYS A 139 -15.12 -11.53 -2.20
CA LYS A 139 -15.42 -10.65 -3.33
C LYS A 139 -14.17 -10.45 -4.18
N PRO A 140 -14.20 -10.74 -5.49
CA PRO A 140 -13.00 -10.63 -6.31
C PRO A 140 -12.64 -9.16 -6.55
N ASN A 141 -11.35 -8.89 -6.78
CA ASN A 141 -10.91 -7.61 -7.34
C ASN A 141 -11.37 -7.50 -8.81
N GLN A 142 -11.41 -6.28 -9.34
CA GLN A 142 -11.78 -6.06 -10.75
C GLN A 142 -10.76 -6.68 -11.71
N ILE A 143 -9.47 -6.57 -11.37
CA ILE A 143 -8.42 -7.40 -11.97
C ILE A 143 -8.34 -8.68 -11.15
N ALA A 144 -8.89 -9.76 -11.68
CA ALA A 144 -9.12 -11.00 -10.94
C ALA A 144 -7.83 -11.70 -10.49
N GLU A 145 -6.83 -11.80 -11.39
CA GLU A 145 -5.57 -12.45 -11.10
C GLU A 145 -4.41 -11.50 -11.39
N PHE A 146 -3.80 -10.97 -10.34
CA PHE A 146 -2.69 -10.02 -10.45
C PHE A 146 -1.58 -10.43 -9.47
N HIS A 147 -0.95 -11.56 -9.75
CA HIS A 147 0.05 -12.17 -8.89
C HIS A 147 1.26 -12.64 -9.71
N ASP A 148 2.37 -12.88 -9.01
CA ASP A 148 3.60 -13.43 -9.59
C ASP A 148 3.59 -14.96 -9.47
N PRO A 149 3.32 -15.71 -10.55
CA PRO A 149 3.22 -17.16 -10.49
C PRO A 149 4.56 -17.86 -10.20
N PHE A 150 5.69 -17.14 -10.29
CA PHE A 150 7.00 -17.72 -9.98
C PHE A 150 7.26 -17.88 -8.48
N CYS A 151 6.65 -17.03 -7.64
CA CYS A 151 6.91 -17.01 -6.20
C CYS A 151 5.64 -17.00 -5.34
N TYR A 152 4.46 -16.84 -5.95
CA TYR A 152 3.18 -16.81 -5.25
C TYR A 152 2.23 -17.86 -5.82
N GLN A 153 1.53 -18.55 -4.92
CA GLN A 153 0.56 -19.56 -5.31
C GLN A 153 -0.77 -19.33 -4.60
N PHE A 154 -1.85 -19.71 -5.27
CA PHE A 154 -3.17 -19.73 -4.67
C PHE A 154 -3.58 -21.12 -4.24
N ARG A 155 -4.37 -21.15 -3.17
CA ARG A 155 -5.08 -22.32 -2.70
C ARG A 155 -6.53 -21.93 -2.42
N ASP A 156 -7.46 -22.65 -3.01
CA ASP A 156 -8.88 -22.48 -2.69
C ASP A 156 -9.23 -23.26 -1.41
N GLY A 157 -10.08 -22.69 -0.56
CA GLY A 157 -10.60 -23.34 0.64
C GLY A 157 -10.78 -22.41 1.83
N THR A 158 -11.11 -22.97 2.98
CA THR A 158 -11.19 -22.22 4.24
C THR A 158 -9.97 -22.48 5.11
N LEU A 159 -9.76 -21.64 6.14
CA LEU A 159 -8.64 -21.81 7.07
C LEU A 159 -8.72 -23.16 7.83
N ALA A 160 -9.92 -23.73 7.97
CA ALA A 160 -10.13 -25.03 8.57
C ALA A 160 -9.71 -26.19 7.64
N ASP A 161 -9.78 -26.01 6.32
CA ASP A 161 -9.52 -27.05 5.32
C ASP A 161 -8.03 -27.23 5.01
N ILE A 162 -7.19 -26.28 5.44
CA ILE A 162 -5.75 -26.39 5.19
C ILE A 162 -5.14 -27.39 6.17
N GLY A 163 -4.63 -28.51 5.66
CA GLY A 163 -3.93 -29.51 6.48
C GLY A 163 -2.47 -29.16 6.80
N GLU A 164 -1.90 -28.19 6.09
CA GLU A 164 -0.49 -27.82 6.23
C GLU A 164 -0.26 -26.79 7.35
N GLU A 165 0.90 -26.88 7.98
CA GLU A 165 1.36 -25.88 8.94
C GLU A 165 1.92 -24.65 8.21
N PHE A 166 1.63 -23.47 8.77
CA PHE A 166 2.21 -22.19 8.35
C PHE A 166 2.87 -21.53 9.56
N ASP A 167 4.04 -20.96 9.33
CA ASP A 167 4.77 -20.22 10.33
C ASP A 167 4.17 -18.82 10.53
N VAL A 168 3.58 -18.25 9.48
CA VAL A 168 3.09 -16.87 9.50
C VAL A 168 1.70 -16.80 8.89
N VAL A 169 0.80 -16.07 9.56
CA VAL A 169 -0.44 -15.61 8.93
C VAL A 169 -0.30 -14.13 8.60
N PHE A 170 -0.36 -13.81 7.31
CA PHE A 170 -0.39 -12.46 6.78
C PHE A 170 -1.83 -12.10 6.41
N SER A 171 -2.35 -11.02 6.98
CA SER A 171 -3.69 -10.52 6.72
C SER A 171 -3.64 -9.03 6.40
N ALA A 172 -3.30 -8.73 5.14
CA ALA A 172 -3.51 -7.42 4.57
C ALA A 172 -4.93 -7.35 4.03
N TRP A 173 -5.83 -6.62 4.71
CA TRP A 173 -7.23 -6.43 4.30
C TRP A 173 -8.24 -7.50 4.74
N MET A 174 -8.30 -7.75 6.05
CA MET A 174 -9.43 -8.48 6.63
C MET A 174 -10.75 -7.78 6.24
N PRO A 175 -11.81 -8.49 5.79
CA PRO A 175 -13.07 -7.83 5.45
C PRO A 175 -13.71 -7.10 6.64
N ALA A 176 -14.37 -5.97 6.35
CA ALA A 176 -15.10 -5.19 7.34
C ALA A 176 -16.16 -6.04 8.08
N GLY A 177 -16.21 -5.92 9.41
CA GLY A 177 -17.19 -6.62 10.24
C GLY A 177 -16.94 -8.12 10.41
N VAL A 178 -15.84 -8.65 9.86
CA VAL A 178 -15.43 -10.05 10.02
C VAL A 178 -14.29 -10.14 11.02
N ASN A 179 -14.41 -11.00 12.03
CA ASN A 179 -13.31 -11.33 12.95
C ASN A 179 -12.84 -12.77 12.75
N VAL A 180 -11.73 -12.96 12.02
CA VAL A 180 -11.10 -14.29 11.87
C VAL A 180 -9.99 -14.55 12.89
N THR A 181 -9.80 -13.67 13.87
CA THR A 181 -8.76 -13.83 14.91
C THR A 181 -8.82 -15.19 15.61
N PRO A 182 -9.98 -15.70 16.07
CA PRO A 182 -10.04 -17.00 16.75
C PRO A 182 -9.54 -18.15 15.86
N GLN A 183 -9.90 -18.14 14.58
CA GLN A 183 -9.50 -19.15 13.61
C GLN A 183 -8.00 -19.07 13.31
N ILE A 184 -7.43 -17.86 13.23
CA ILE A 184 -5.98 -17.66 13.07
C ILE A 184 -5.23 -18.25 14.27
N ILE A 185 -5.67 -17.92 15.49
CA ILE A 185 -5.02 -18.37 16.73
C ILE A 185 -5.08 -19.90 16.89
N GLN A 186 -6.17 -20.54 16.46
CA GLN A 186 -6.27 -22.01 16.44
C GLN A 186 -5.19 -22.68 15.59
N ARG A 187 -4.66 -22.00 14.56
CA ARG A 187 -3.55 -22.50 13.72
C ARG A 187 -2.18 -22.34 14.35
N ARG A 188 -2.09 -21.63 15.48
CA ARG A 188 -0.86 -21.36 16.24
C ARG A 188 0.33 -20.89 15.38
N PRO A 189 0.15 -19.89 14.49
CA PRO A 189 1.27 -19.39 13.71
C PRO A 189 2.36 -18.78 14.62
N LYS A 190 3.62 -18.87 14.22
CA LYS A 190 4.72 -18.25 14.95
C LYS A 190 4.61 -16.73 14.93
N LEU A 191 4.17 -16.15 13.81
CA LEU A 191 3.86 -14.72 13.65
C LEU A 191 2.48 -14.49 13.05
N ILE A 192 1.87 -13.37 13.43
CA ILE A 192 0.68 -12.82 12.80
C ILE A 192 1.02 -11.40 12.36
N ILE A 193 0.89 -11.13 11.08
CA ILE A 193 1.06 -9.78 10.51
C ILE A 193 -0.32 -9.30 10.08
N PHE A 194 -0.79 -8.23 10.70
CA PHE A 194 -2.09 -7.65 10.44
C PHE A 194 -1.94 -6.22 9.93
N ILE A 195 -2.50 -5.95 8.76
CA ILE A 195 -2.54 -4.60 8.18
C ILE A 195 -3.99 -4.14 8.09
N HIS A 196 -4.28 -2.98 8.69
CA HIS A 196 -5.61 -2.37 8.68
C HIS A 196 -5.53 -0.85 8.58
N THR A 197 -6.66 -0.20 8.30
CA THR A 197 -6.82 1.26 8.39
C THR A 197 -7.79 1.61 9.51
N ASP A 198 -7.75 2.85 9.98
CA ASP A 198 -8.71 3.36 10.98
C ASP A 198 -9.97 3.95 10.33
N HIS A 199 -10.01 4.00 9.00
CA HIS A 199 -11.04 4.66 8.22
C HIS A 199 -12.38 4.00 8.41
N VAL A 200 -13.36 4.81 8.77
CA VAL A 200 -14.76 4.42 8.86
C VAL A 200 -15.48 4.98 7.64
N ASP A 201 -16.19 4.12 6.94
CA ASP A 201 -17.10 4.54 5.87
C ASP A 201 -18.24 5.35 6.49
N THR A 202 -18.39 6.60 6.07
CA THR A 202 -19.32 7.55 6.70
C THR A 202 -20.79 7.18 6.49
N ALA A 203 -21.12 6.42 5.44
CA ALA A 203 -22.49 6.00 5.16
C ALA A 203 -22.91 4.78 5.98
N SER A 204 -22.02 3.81 6.17
CA SER A 204 -22.27 2.56 6.89
C SER A 204 -21.85 2.60 8.36
N GLY A 205 -20.96 3.52 8.74
CA GLY A 205 -20.38 3.59 10.09
C GLY A 205 -19.42 2.43 10.40
N LEU A 206 -19.06 1.61 9.41
CA LEU A 206 -18.17 0.46 9.57
C LEU A 206 -16.73 0.81 9.18
N PRO A 207 -15.71 0.20 9.81
CA PRO A 207 -14.34 0.25 9.31
C PRO A 207 -14.26 -0.22 7.85
N GLN A 208 -13.36 0.35 7.07
CA GLN A 208 -13.10 -0.11 5.70
C GLN A 208 -12.50 -1.53 5.65
N THR A 209 -11.76 -1.91 6.70
CA THR A 209 -11.13 -3.22 6.85
C THR A 209 -11.20 -3.66 8.30
N GLY A 210 -11.35 -4.97 8.50
CA GLY A 210 -11.36 -5.65 9.78
C GLY A 210 -12.52 -5.23 10.68
N THR A 211 -12.30 -5.38 11.98
CA THR A 211 -13.28 -5.00 13.00
C THR A 211 -12.54 -4.61 14.27
N PRO A 212 -13.08 -3.73 15.14
CA PRO A 212 -12.38 -3.29 16.35
C PRO A 212 -11.99 -4.41 17.33
N GLN A 213 -12.59 -5.60 17.18
CA GLN A 213 -12.32 -6.79 17.99
C GLN A 213 -11.15 -7.64 17.46
N ALA A 214 -10.68 -7.41 16.23
CA ALA A 214 -9.59 -8.18 15.66
C ALA A 214 -8.32 -8.02 16.51
N PHE A 215 -7.72 -9.13 16.94
CA PHE A 215 -6.51 -9.20 17.77
C PHE A 215 -6.54 -8.39 19.08
N ARG A 216 -7.74 -8.01 19.57
CA ARG A 216 -7.90 -7.32 20.86
C ARG A 216 -7.70 -8.27 22.04
N GLU A 217 -8.18 -9.50 21.90
CA GLU A 217 -8.05 -10.57 22.88
C GLU A 217 -7.16 -11.66 22.29
N LEU A 218 -5.90 -11.65 22.69
CA LEU A 218 -4.93 -12.67 22.34
C LEU A 218 -4.67 -13.56 23.55
N PRO A 219 -4.38 -14.86 23.35
CA PRO A 219 -3.93 -15.69 24.47
C PRO A 219 -2.56 -15.21 24.98
N ALA A 220 -2.27 -15.50 26.24
CA ALA A 220 -1.11 -14.96 26.96
C ALA A 220 0.26 -15.33 26.33
N ASP A 221 0.29 -16.32 25.45
CA ASP A 221 1.48 -16.75 24.73
C ASP A 221 1.77 -15.94 23.46
N TYR A 222 0.91 -14.98 23.08
CA TYR A 222 1.15 -14.02 22.01
C TYR A 222 1.36 -12.60 22.55
N ALA A 223 2.28 -11.87 21.94
CA ALA A 223 2.50 -10.44 22.20
C ALA A 223 2.62 -9.63 20.91
N LEU A 224 2.21 -8.36 20.95
CA LEU A 224 2.54 -7.36 19.94
C LEU A 224 4.02 -7.00 20.08
N ILE A 225 4.84 -7.32 19.08
CA ILE A 225 6.29 -7.07 19.11
C ILE A 225 6.70 -5.87 18.26
N ALA A 226 5.86 -5.45 17.32
CA ALA A 226 6.06 -4.23 16.55
C ALA A 226 4.74 -3.65 16.06
N GLU A 227 4.69 -2.32 15.98
CA GLU A 227 3.63 -1.55 15.37
C GLU A 227 4.24 -0.32 14.69
N TRP A 228 3.77 -0.03 13.49
CA TRP A 228 4.06 1.24 12.82
C TRP A 228 2.86 1.66 11.97
N SER A 229 2.83 2.94 11.62
CA SER A 229 1.76 3.53 10.84
C SER A 229 2.31 4.30 9.65
N ILE A 230 1.54 4.30 8.56
CA ILE A 230 1.82 5.05 7.35
C ILE A 230 0.61 5.93 7.07
N THR A 231 0.87 7.23 6.96
CA THR A 231 -0.15 8.22 6.66
C THR A 231 -0.04 8.66 5.21
N ARG A 232 -1.09 8.45 4.42
CA ARG A 232 -1.31 9.15 3.17
C ARG A 232 -2.06 10.45 3.46
N PRO A 233 -1.48 11.64 3.17
CA PRO A 233 -2.17 12.90 3.39
C PRO A 233 -3.50 12.98 2.65
N ASP A 234 -4.45 13.74 3.21
CA ASP A 234 -5.65 14.16 2.49
C ASP A 234 -5.25 14.89 1.20
N ASN A 235 -5.99 14.61 0.14
CA ASN A 235 -5.83 15.17 -1.20
C ASN A 235 -4.40 15.08 -1.75
N LEU A 236 -3.64 14.03 -1.39
CA LEU A 236 -2.23 13.85 -1.78
C LEU A 236 -1.95 14.21 -3.25
N LEU A 237 -2.76 13.67 -4.17
CA LEU A 237 -2.60 13.94 -5.60
C LEU A 237 -3.33 15.21 -6.03
N HIS A 238 -4.54 15.46 -5.54
CA HIS A 238 -5.39 16.60 -5.94
C HIS A 238 -4.78 17.96 -5.57
N GLU A 239 -4.14 18.07 -4.40
CA GLU A 239 -3.46 19.31 -3.99
C GLU A 239 -2.27 19.63 -4.89
N VAL A 240 -1.67 18.64 -5.57
CA VAL A 240 -0.57 18.86 -6.52
C VAL A 240 -1.11 19.07 -7.93
N TRP A 241 -2.05 18.24 -8.36
CA TRP A 241 -2.70 18.25 -9.66
C TRP A 241 -4.23 18.33 -9.50
N ALA A 242 -4.78 19.54 -9.62
CA ALA A 242 -6.19 19.82 -9.31
C ALA A 242 -7.20 19.05 -10.18
N ASP A 243 -6.78 18.54 -11.35
CA ASP A 243 -7.63 17.73 -12.22
C ASP A 243 -7.81 16.29 -11.72
N LEU A 244 -7.00 15.84 -10.75
CA LEU A 244 -7.14 14.52 -10.14
C LEU A 244 -8.20 14.51 -9.05
N THR A 245 -8.76 13.35 -8.74
CA THR A 245 -9.84 13.23 -7.77
C THR A 245 -9.33 13.51 -6.34
N PRO A 246 -10.08 14.25 -5.51
CA PRO A 246 -9.82 14.37 -4.07
C PRO A 246 -9.78 13.00 -3.38
N SER A 247 -8.93 12.85 -2.37
CA SER A 247 -8.76 11.60 -1.63
C SER A 247 -8.71 11.89 -0.15
N ILE A 248 -9.57 11.28 0.66
CA ILE A 248 -9.47 11.41 2.13
C ILE A 248 -8.07 11.02 2.64
N GLU A 249 -7.63 11.59 3.76
CA GLU A 249 -6.46 11.09 4.50
C GLU A 249 -6.62 9.60 4.75
N GLU A 250 -5.53 8.83 4.73
CA GLU A 250 -5.53 7.41 5.08
C GLU A 250 -4.42 7.13 6.10
N LEU A 251 -4.77 6.46 7.20
CA LEU A 251 -3.87 6.03 8.25
C LEU A 251 -3.93 4.50 8.27
N ARG A 252 -2.85 3.90 7.78
CA ARG A 252 -2.67 2.45 7.72
C ARG A 252 -1.73 2.01 8.83
N HIS A 253 -2.11 0.97 9.54
CA HIS A 253 -1.32 0.36 10.61
C HIS A 253 -0.83 -1.01 10.19
N VAL A 254 0.40 -1.33 10.57
CA VAL A 254 0.93 -2.67 10.52
C VAL A 254 1.25 -3.12 11.93
N LYS A 255 0.71 -4.28 12.30
CA LYS A 255 0.90 -4.90 13.61
C LYS A 255 1.51 -6.27 13.43
N VAL A 256 2.61 -6.52 14.15
CA VAL A 256 3.29 -7.82 14.17
C VAL A 256 3.14 -8.43 15.55
N TYR A 257 2.39 -9.52 15.62
CA TYR A 257 2.25 -10.33 16.83
C TYR A 257 3.11 -11.57 16.70
N ALA A 258 3.69 -12.02 17.80
CA ALA A 258 4.53 -13.21 17.85
C ALA A 258 4.14 -14.12 19.00
N ALA A 259 4.29 -15.43 18.80
CA ALA A 259 4.22 -16.40 19.87
C ALA A 259 5.49 -16.35 20.74
N THR A 260 5.40 -16.80 21.99
CA THR A 260 6.42 -16.62 23.05
C THR A 260 7.88 -16.93 22.63
N PRO A 261 8.19 -18.04 21.93
CA PRO A 261 9.55 -18.34 21.51
C PRO A 261 10.15 -17.32 20.51
N PHE A 262 9.30 -16.51 19.88
CA PHE A 262 9.63 -15.59 18.79
C PHE A 262 9.52 -14.12 19.20
N HIS A 263 9.32 -13.82 20.48
CA HIS A 263 9.27 -12.43 20.96
C HIS A 263 10.58 -11.67 20.75
N GLY A 264 11.71 -12.37 20.58
CA GLY A 264 13.04 -11.79 20.39
C GLY A 264 13.40 -11.44 18.94
N ILE A 265 12.47 -11.53 17.99
CA ILE A 265 12.72 -11.13 16.60
C ILE A 265 13.12 -9.66 16.52
N ASP A 266 14.15 -9.38 15.74
CA ASP A 266 14.58 -8.02 15.44
C ASP A 266 13.60 -7.37 14.47
N VAL A 267 12.89 -6.35 14.95
CA VAL A 267 11.87 -5.61 14.19
C VAL A 267 12.37 -4.24 13.70
N ARG A 268 13.65 -3.92 13.92
CA ARG A 268 14.25 -2.68 13.43
C ARG A 268 14.19 -2.64 11.91
N PRO A 269 14.13 -1.43 11.30
CA PRO A 269 14.19 -1.29 9.85
C PRO A 269 15.42 -2.01 9.31
N ALA A 270 15.19 -3.01 8.44
CA ALA A 270 16.27 -3.72 7.79
C ALA A 270 16.96 -2.79 6.77
N PRO A 271 18.29 -2.88 6.59
CA PRO A 271 18.97 -2.19 5.51
C PRO A 271 18.31 -2.52 4.17
N PHE A 272 17.91 -1.49 3.43
CA PHE A 272 17.15 -1.61 2.20
C PHE A 272 17.88 -0.85 1.09
N ASP A 273 18.55 -1.61 0.20
CA ASP A 273 19.35 -1.07 -0.90
C ASP A 273 18.68 -1.28 -2.28
N SER A 274 17.45 -1.82 -2.29
CA SER A 274 16.74 -2.07 -3.54
C SER A 274 16.03 -0.81 -4.06
N GLY A 275 15.87 -0.72 -5.39
CA GLY A 275 15.09 0.36 -6.01
C GLY A 275 13.64 0.37 -5.57
N LEU A 276 12.98 1.53 -5.67
CA LEU A 276 11.57 1.70 -5.34
C LEU A 276 10.65 1.10 -6.42
N TYR A 277 9.37 0.90 -6.09
CA TYR A 277 8.35 0.69 -7.12
C TYR A 277 8.03 1.97 -7.89
N ASP A 278 7.48 1.85 -9.09
CA ASP A 278 7.17 3.01 -9.94
C ASP A 278 6.19 4.00 -9.28
N TRP A 279 5.19 3.47 -8.56
CA TRP A 279 4.25 4.30 -7.79
C TRP A 279 4.87 4.99 -6.58
N GLU A 280 6.00 4.49 -6.05
CA GLU A 280 6.72 5.14 -4.95
C GLU A 280 7.50 6.37 -5.45
N TYR A 281 7.94 6.39 -6.70
CA TYR A 281 8.47 7.62 -7.31
C TYR A 281 7.37 8.68 -7.52
N GLU A 282 6.15 8.27 -7.86
CA GLU A 282 4.97 9.16 -7.88
C GLU A 282 4.62 9.68 -6.48
N LEU A 283 4.68 8.82 -5.47
CA LEU A 283 4.46 9.22 -4.08
C LEU A 283 5.50 10.27 -3.64
N ASP A 284 6.78 10.02 -3.92
CA ASP A 284 7.88 10.93 -3.57
C ASP A 284 7.75 12.28 -4.27
N MET A 285 7.39 12.30 -5.56
CA MET A 285 7.12 13.54 -6.30
C MET A 285 5.96 14.33 -5.67
N ALA A 286 4.83 13.66 -5.39
CA ALA A 286 3.66 14.30 -4.80
C ALA A 286 3.98 14.89 -3.41
N LEU A 287 4.61 14.11 -2.53
CA LEU A 287 4.99 14.56 -1.19
C LEU A 287 5.97 15.74 -1.24
N THR A 288 6.95 15.70 -2.15
CA THR A 288 7.91 16.80 -2.33
C THR A 288 7.20 18.07 -2.80
N ALA A 289 6.24 17.96 -3.72
CA ALA A 289 5.46 19.09 -4.19
C ALA A 289 4.58 19.69 -3.08
N LEU A 290 3.94 18.85 -2.25
CA LEU A 290 3.19 19.30 -1.08
C LEU A 290 4.08 20.04 -0.08
N GLN A 291 5.26 19.51 0.22
CA GLN A 291 6.23 20.18 1.09
C GLN A 291 6.66 21.54 0.53
N ALA A 292 6.89 21.63 -0.78
CA ALA A 292 7.21 22.90 -1.44
C ALA A 292 6.04 23.90 -1.35
N LYS A 293 4.80 23.45 -1.59
CA LYS A 293 3.60 24.29 -1.41
C LYS A 293 3.48 24.79 0.04
N GLN A 294 3.65 23.92 1.02
CA GLN A 294 3.63 24.32 2.44
C GLN A 294 4.73 25.34 2.76
N ALA A 295 5.94 25.14 2.23
CA ALA A 295 7.05 26.08 2.41
C ALA A 295 6.78 27.46 1.78
N LEU A 296 6.08 27.51 0.64
CA LEU A 296 5.65 28.75 -0.01
C LEU A 296 4.51 29.44 0.75
N ARG A 297 3.50 28.68 1.22
CA ARG A 297 2.42 29.21 2.09
C ARG A 297 2.99 29.82 3.37
N ALA A 298 3.97 29.17 3.99
CA ALA A 298 4.65 29.68 5.19
C ALA A 298 5.42 30.98 4.93
N GLN A 299 5.77 31.28 3.68
CA GLN A 299 6.39 32.54 3.26
C GLN A 299 5.36 33.59 2.82
N GLY A 300 4.06 33.29 2.88
CA GLY A 300 2.98 34.20 2.50
C GLY A 300 2.61 34.18 1.02
N PHE A 301 3.13 33.24 0.24
CA PHE A 301 2.74 33.10 -1.16
C PHE A 301 1.39 32.35 -1.29
N PRO A 302 0.47 32.82 -2.15
CA PRO A 302 -0.73 32.08 -2.50
C PRO A 302 -0.36 30.95 -3.48
N VAL A 303 -0.51 29.69 -3.04
CA VAL A 303 -0.18 28.46 -3.83
C VAL A 303 -1.18 27.33 -3.61
#